data_AF-A0A950Z4B6-F1
#
_entry.id   AF-A0A950Z4B6-F1
#
_cell.length_a   1.000
_cell.length_b   1.000
_cell.length_c   1.000
_cell.angle_alpha   90.00
_cell.angle_beta   90.00
_cell.angle_gamma   90.00
#
_symmetry.space_group_name_H-M   'P 1'
#
loop_
_entity.id
_entity.type
_entity.pdbx_description
1 polymer ?
#
loop_
_entity_poly.entity_id
_entity_poly.type
_entity_poly.pdbx_seq_one_letter_code
_entity_poly.pdbx_strand_id
1 'polypeptide(L)'
;MPEDTLSAERFSSETITEQDIVFDCPACRKSLVIDERAGGLRVPCPECKKEIEVPAPAHMTAHLEHHGASTTAEKLEMLERRITENRMQKTEATNKMHDHMTQVNRLKARLQRLEKEFQAMEAEKKKLAG
;
A
#
# COMPACT_ATOMS: atom_id res chain seq x y z
N MET A 1 9.72 30.62 -16.26
CA MET A 1 8.58 30.22 -17.12
C MET A 1 8.77 30.92 -18.45
N PRO A 2 8.88 30.15 -19.54
CA PRO A 2 7.72 29.45 -20.07
C PRO A 2 7.83 27.92 -20.03
N GLU A 3 6.65 27.32 -20.01
CA GLU A 3 6.32 25.91 -20.07
C GLU A 3 6.26 25.43 -21.53
N ASP A 4 6.01 24.12 -21.68
CA ASP A 4 5.64 23.40 -22.91
C ASP A 4 6.75 23.04 -23.89
N THR A 5 7.25 21.80 -23.82
CA THR A 5 6.85 20.78 -24.81
C THR A 5 7.24 19.37 -24.35
N LEU A 6 6.21 18.57 -24.08
CA LEU A 6 6.23 17.12 -24.12
C LEU A 6 6.58 16.64 -25.55
N SER A 7 7.03 15.38 -25.67
CA SER A 7 7.38 14.63 -26.91
C SER A 7 8.87 14.70 -27.29
N ALA A 8 9.65 13.62 -27.32
CA ALA A 8 9.32 12.23 -27.60
C ALA A 8 10.27 11.30 -26.85
N GLU A 9 9.76 10.59 -25.84
CA GLU A 9 10.17 9.20 -25.74
C GLU A 9 9.62 8.50 -26.98
N ARG A 10 10.40 7.62 -27.59
CA ARG A 10 9.92 6.26 -27.88
C ARG A 10 10.96 5.35 -28.53
N PHE A 11 11.22 4.29 -27.77
CA PHE A 11 11.64 2.94 -28.16
C PHE A 11 13.05 2.76 -28.72
N SER A 12 13.95 2.35 -27.83
CA SER A 12 14.96 1.37 -28.20
C SER A 12 15.31 0.47 -27.02
N SER A 13 15.07 -0.84 -27.23
CA SER A 13 15.59 -1.98 -26.48
C SER A 13 14.93 -2.31 -25.14
N GLU A 14 13.69 -2.82 -25.21
CA GLU A 14 13.02 -3.53 -24.11
C GLU A 14 13.86 -4.76 -23.70
N THR A 15 14.50 -4.65 -22.54
CA THR A 15 14.77 -5.81 -21.69
C THR A 15 13.46 -6.53 -21.45
N ILE A 16 13.34 -7.78 -21.93
CA ILE A 16 12.22 -8.67 -21.61
C ILE A 16 12.08 -8.71 -20.09
N THR A 17 10.95 -8.22 -19.60
CA THR A 17 10.61 -8.17 -18.18
C THR A 17 9.76 -9.38 -17.78
N GLU A 18 9.59 -9.61 -16.48
CA GLU A 18 8.72 -10.68 -15.97
C GLU A 18 7.24 -10.50 -16.35
N GLN A 19 6.86 -9.33 -16.88
CA GLN A 19 5.51 -8.98 -17.33
C GLN A 19 5.30 -9.18 -18.83
N ASP A 20 6.27 -9.76 -19.54
CA ASP A 20 6.17 -10.02 -20.98
C ASP A 20 5.79 -11.47 -21.29
N ILE A 21 4.82 -11.65 -22.18
CA ILE A 21 4.40 -12.94 -22.72
C ILE A 21 5.20 -13.22 -23.99
N VAL A 22 6.03 -14.26 -23.97
CA VAL A 22 6.75 -14.76 -25.14
C VAL A 22 6.01 -15.95 -25.73
N PHE A 23 5.55 -15.85 -26.97
CA PHE A 23 4.82 -16.91 -27.66
C PHE A 23 5.03 -16.89 -29.18
N ASP A 24 4.83 -18.03 -29.85
CA ASP A 24 4.99 -18.14 -31.29
C ASP A 24 3.67 -17.89 -32.03
N CYS A 25 3.72 -17.11 -33.11
CA CYS A 25 2.57 -16.87 -33.98
C CYS A 25 2.10 -18.20 -34.65
N PRO A 26 0.82 -18.58 -34.57
CA PRO A 26 0.32 -19.83 -35.17
C PRO A 26 0.38 -19.82 -36.70
N ALA A 27 0.45 -18.64 -37.32
CA ALA A 27 0.41 -18.51 -38.78
C ALA A 27 1.80 -18.49 -39.44
N CYS A 28 2.79 -17.84 -38.83
CA CYS A 28 4.15 -17.74 -39.38
C CYS A 28 5.24 -18.38 -38.50
N ARG A 29 4.88 -18.84 -37.29
CA ARG A 29 5.78 -19.45 -36.29
C ARG A 29 6.95 -18.57 -35.87
N LYS A 30 6.79 -17.24 -35.98
CA LYS A 30 7.75 -16.28 -35.42
C LYS A 30 7.45 -16.07 -33.94
N SER A 31 8.49 -16.05 -33.11
CA SER A 31 8.40 -15.68 -31.70
C SER A 31 8.08 -14.19 -31.56
N LEU A 32 7.07 -13.91 -30.75
CA LEU A 32 6.57 -12.58 -30.43
C LEU A 32 6.68 -12.37 -28.92
N VAL A 33 6.96 -11.14 -28.52
CA VAL A 33 6.98 -10.67 -27.14
C VAL A 33 5.92 -9.59 -27.03
N ILE A 34 4.99 -9.73 -26.08
CA ILE A 34 3.95 -8.74 -25.84
C ILE A 34 3.70 -8.58 -24.34
N ASP A 35 3.38 -7.37 -23.91
CA ASP A 35 3.02 -7.07 -22.51
C ASP A 35 1.82 -7.95 -22.05
N GLU A 36 1.88 -8.45 -20.81
CA GLU A 36 0.85 -9.28 -20.19
C GLU A 36 -0.56 -8.68 -20.24
N ARG A 37 -0.68 -7.35 -20.28
CA ARG A 37 -1.95 -6.62 -20.40
C ARG A 37 -2.68 -6.89 -21.71
N ALA A 38 -1.97 -7.34 -22.74
CA ALA A 38 -2.55 -7.74 -24.01
C ALA A 38 -3.03 -9.20 -24.03
N GLY A 39 -2.80 -9.96 -22.95
CA GLY A 39 -3.29 -11.33 -22.81
C GLY A 39 -4.80 -11.44 -23.03
N GLY A 40 -5.22 -12.34 -23.91
CA GLY A 40 -6.62 -12.55 -24.27
C GLY A 40 -7.19 -11.58 -25.31
N LEU A 41 -6.39 -10.62 -25.81
CA LEU A 41 -6.79 -9.76 -26.93
C LEU A 41 -6.43 -10.39 -28.29
N ARG A 42 -7.17 -9.99 -29.32
CA ARG A 42 -6.83 -10.27 -30.72
C ARG A 42 -6.02 -9.13 -31.29
N VAL A 43 -4.79 -9.42 -31.68
CA VAL A 43 -3.85 -8.43 -32.23
C VAL A 43 -3.35 -8.88 -33.61
N PRO A 44 -3.05 -7.96 -34.54
CA PRO A 44 -2.42 -8.33 -35.80
C PRO A 44 -0.94 -8.68 -35.58
N CYS A 45 -0.49 -9.79 -36.14
CA CYS A 45 0.92 -10.17 -36.12
C CYS A 45 1.77 -9.13 -36.89
N PRO A 46 2.86 -8.59 -36.33
CA PRO A 46 3.69 -7.59 -37.02
C PRO A 46 4.38 -8.15 -38.28
N GLU A 47 4.63 -9.46 -38.31
CA GLU A 47 5.36 -10.12 -39.40
C GLU A 47 4.43 -10.54 -40.55
N CYS A 48 3.31 -11.18 -40.24
CA CYS A 48 2.42 -11.75 -41.26
C CYS A 48 1.05 -11.05 -41.38
N LYS A 49 0.78 -10.06 -40.52
CA LYS A 49 -0.45 -9.25 -40.46
C LYS A 49 -1.76 -10.02 -40.24
N LYS A 50 -1.68 -11.31 -39.93
CA LYS A 50 -2.86 -12.12 -39.55
C LYS A 50 -3.25 -11.81 -38.10
N GLU A 51 -4.54 -11.80 -37.83
CA GLU A 51 -5.06 -11.71 -36.48
C GLU A 51 -4.68 -12.96 -35.68
N ILE A 52 -4.06 -12.73 -34.53
CA ILE A 52 -3.66 -13.76 -33.58
C ILE A 52 -4.25 -13.43 -32.21
N GLU A 53 -4.60 -14.47 -31.46
CA GLU A 53 -5.07 -14.34 -30.09
C GLU A 53 -3.87 -14.51 -29.15
N VAL A 54 -3.64 -13.51 -28.30
CA VAL A 54 -2.53 -13.54 -27.33
C VAL A 54 -2.91 -14.51 -26.22
N PRO A 55 -2.09 -15.52 -25.91
CA PRO A 55 -2.37 -16.42 -24.80
C PRO A 55 -2.34 -15.63 -23.49
N ALA A 56 -3.49 -15.57 -22.79
CA ALA A 56 -3.55 -14.97 -21.46
C ALA A 56 -2.78 -15.88 -20.49
N PRO A 57 -1.76 -15.37 -19.79
CA PRO A 57 -1.00 -16.18 -18.88
C PRO A 57 -1.90 -16.54 -17.68
N ALA A 58 -1.82 -17.79 -17.23
CA ALA A 58 -2.76 -18.38 -16.29
C ALA A 58 -2.83 -17.62 -14.94
N HIS A 59 -1.87 -16.74 -14.64
CA HIS A 59 -1.89 -15.89 -13.45
C HIS A 59 -2.97 -14.80 -13.48
N MET A 60 -3.56 -14.44 -14.63
CA MET A 60 -4.75 -13.58 -14.69
C MET A 60 -6.07 -14.35 -14.52
N THR A 61 -6.10 -15.64 -14.86
CA THR A 61 -7.24 -16.52 -14.50
C THR A 61 -7.13 -17.05 -13.06
N ALA A 62 -5.96 -16.94 -12.43
CA ALA A 62 -5.72 -17.39 -11.06
C ALA A 62 -6.26 -16.44 -9.98
N HIS A 63 -7.04 -15.41 -10.32
CA HIS A 63 -7.88 -14.74 -9.34
C HIS A 63 -9.26 -15.38 -9.16
N LEU A 64 -9.57 -16.49 -9.86
CA LEU A 64 -10.77 -17.29 -9.62
C LEU A 64 -10.52 -18.66 -8.97
N GLU A 65 -9.29 -19.19 -8.94
CA GLU A 65 -9.09 -20.59 -8.55
C GLU A 65 -7.89 -20.83 -7.62
N HIS A 66 -7.73 -19.99 -6.59
CA HIS A 66 -6.87 -20.35 -5.45
C HIS A 66 -7.43 -19.97 -4.08
N HIS A 67 -8.72 -20.18 -3.86
CA HIS A 67 -9.28 -20.29 -2.51
C HIS A 67 -10.00 -21.62 -2.40
N GLY A 68 -9.50 -22.52 -1.55
CA GLY A 68 -10.28 -23.67 -1.11
C GLY A 68 -11.68 -23.19 -0.75
N ALA A 69 -12.71 -23.91 -1.18
CA ALA A 69 -14.10 -23.54 -0.99
C ALA A 69 -14.42 -23.46 0.51
N SER A 70 -14.08 -22.33 1.12
CA SER A 70 -14.46 -22.03 2.48
C SER A 70 -15.92 -21.66 2.41
N THR A 71 -16.74 -22.52 3.02
CA THR A 71 -18.18 -22.34 3.02
C THR A 71 -18.54 -20.97 3.59
N THR A 72 -19.69 -20.42 3.21
CA THR A 72 -20.19 -19.17 3.80
C THR A 72 -20.19 -19.23 5.33
N ALA A 73 -20.41 -20.42 5.91
CA ALA A 73 -20.35 -20.67 7.35
C ALA A 73 -18.94 -20.46 7.93
N GLU A 74 -17.89 -21.00 7.30
CA GLU A 74 -16.50 -20.81 7.76
C GLU A 74 -16.06 -19.35 7.66
N LYS A 75 -16.47 -18.64 6.60
CA LYS A 75 -16.20 -17.20 6.47
C LYS A 75 -16.89 -16.39 7.58
N LEU A 76 -18.10 -16.78 7.95
CA LEU A 76 -18.84 -16.15 9.06
C LEU A 76 -18.11 -16.36 10.38
N GLU A 77 -17.69 -17.59 10.69
CA GLU A 77 -16.96 -17.93 11.91
C GLU A 77 -15.62 -17.16 11.99
N MET A 78 -14.90 -17.08 10.87
CA MET A 78 -13.66 -16.30 10.79
C MET A 78 -13.89 -14.82 11.07
N LEU A 79 -14.95 -14.23 10.50
CA LEU A 79 -15.31 -12.84 10.75
C LEU A 79 -15.72 -12.60 12.21
N GLU A 80 -16.51 -13.50 12.81
CA GLU A 80 -16.90 -13.41 14.21
C GLU A 80 -15.68 -13.45 15.15
N ARG A 81 -14.72 -14.33 14.87
CA ARG A 81 -13.44 -14.37 15.59
C ARG A 81 -12.68 -13.07 15.45
N ARG A 82 -12.59 -12.54 14.23
CA ARG A 82 -11.88 -11.27 13.94
C ARG A 82 -12.56 -10.08 14.61
N ILE A 83 -13.88 -10.03 14.63
CA ILE A 83 -14.67 -8.99 15.31
C ILE A 83 -14.39 -9.03 16.82
N THR A 84 -14.38 -10.23 17.41
CA THR A 84 -14.11 -10.41 18.83
C THR A 84 -12.70 -9.95 19.19
N GLU A 85 -11.70 -10.35 18.41
CA GLU A 85 -10.31 -9.92 18.58
C GLU A 85 -10.18 -8.39 18.48
N ASN A 86 -10.75 -7.78 17.44
CA ASN A 86 -10.74 -6.33 17.28
C ASN A 86 -11.41 -5.60 18.44
N ARG A 87 -12.50 -6.15 18.98
CA ARG A 87 -13.20 -5.58 20.14
C ARG A 87 -12.32 -5.61 21.40
N MET A 88 -11.57 -6.69 21.61
CA MET A 88 -10.61 -6.80 22.72
C MET A 88 -9.47 -5.78 22.55
N GLN A 89 -8.85 -5.72 21.38
CA GLN A 89 -7.77 -4.78 21.06
C GLN A 89 -8.22 -3.32 21.24
N LYS A 90 -9.44 -2.99 20.81
CA LYS A 90 -10.02 -1.65 20.99
C LYS A 90 -10.14 -1.28 22.48
N THR A 91 -10.56 -2.23 23.30
CA THR A 91 -10.70 -2.02 24.75
C THR A 91 -9.33 -1.78 25.39
N GLU A 92 -8.34 -2.59 25.04
CA GLU A 92 -6.96 -2.43 25.52
C GLU A 92 -6.36 -1.07 25.11
N ALA A 93 -6.52 -0.68 23.84
CA ALA A 93 -6.05 0.61 23.35
C ALA A 93 -6.73 1.78 24.08
N THR A 94 -8.03 1.66 24.37
CA THR A 94 -8.78 2.66 25.13
C THR A 94 -8.25 2.79 26.57
N ASN A 95 -7.92 1.68 27.22
CA ASN A 95 -7.34 1.69 28.57
C ASN A 95 -5.95 2.33 28.58
N LYS A 96 -5.08 1.94 27.63
CA LYS A 96 -3.76 2.56 27.44
C LYS A 96 -3.86 4.08 27.25
N MET A 97 -4.83 4.53 26.45
CA MET A 97 -5.08 5.96 26.25
C MET A 97 -5.46 6.68 27.55
N HIS A 98 -6.29 6.07 28.41
CA HIS A 98 -6.64 6.64 29.71
C HIS A 98 -5.43 6.73 30.65
N ASP A 99 -4.59 5.70 30.67
CA ASP A 99 -3.36 5.69 31.47
C ASP A 99 -2.39 6.79 31.02
N HIS A 100 -2.17 6.91 29.71
CA HIS A 100 -1.34 7.98 29.16
C HIS A 100 -1.92 9.37 29.44
N MET A 101 -3.23 9.56 29.31
CA MET A 101 -3.88 10.82 29.66
C MET A 101 -3.64 11.18 31.13
N THR A 102 -3.72 10.19 32.03
CA THR A 102 -3.43 10.38 33.46
C THR A 102 -1.97 10.78 33.68
N GLN A 103 -1.03 10.15 32.99
CA GLN A 103 0.40 10.51 33.05
C GLN A 103 0.64 11.93 32.55
N VAL A 104 0.07 12.31 31.41
CA VAL A 104 0.15 13.67 30.85
C VAL A 104 -0.37 14.69 31.85
N ASN A 105 -1.52 14.44 32.47
CA ASN A 105 -2.09 15.35 33.47
C ASN A 105 -1.17 15.52 34.70
N ARG A 106 -0.55 14.43 35.17
CA ARG A 106 0.43 14.48 36.28
C ARG A 106 1.67 15.29 35.89
N LEU A 107 2.22 15.07 34.70
CA LEU A 107 3.39 15.79 34.21
C LEU A 107 3.08 17.28 34.03
N LYS A 108 1.90 17.62 33.49
CA LYS A 108 1.43 19.00 33.37
C LYS A 108 1.37 19.70 34.72
N ALA A 109 0.81 19.05 35.74
CA ALA A 109 0.76 19.62 37.09
C ALA A 109 2.17 19.82 37.69
N ARG A 110 3.12 18.92 37.39
CA ARG A 110 4.51 19.07 37.81
C ARG A 110 5.20 20.24 37.09
N LEU A 111 5.02 20.37 35.79
CA LEU A 111 5.55 21.48 35.00
C LEU A 111 5.07 22.82 35.55
N GLN A 112 3.77 22.97 35.81
CA GLN A 112 3.20 24.20 36.37
C GLN A 112 3.79 24.57 37.75
N ARG A 113 4.17 23.57 38.57
CA ARG A 113 4.84 23.84 39.85
C ARG A 113 6.26 24.34 39.64
N LEU A 114 7.03 23.66 38.79
CA LEU A 114 8.39 24.05 38.46
C LEU A 114 8.47 25.44 37.84
N GLU A 115 7.52 25.79 36.96
CA GLU A 115 7.42 27.13 36.37
C GLU A 115 7.22 28.21 37.45
N LYS A 116 6.34 27.96 38.43
CA LYS A 116 6.12 28.88 39.55
C LYS A 116 7.35 29.01 40.43
N GLU A 117 8.01 27.90 40.75
CA GLU A 117 9.25 27.89 41.54
C GLU A 117 10.36 28.65 40.80
N PHE A 118 10.50 28.43 39.50
CA PHE A 118 11.44 29.15 38.66
C PHE A 118 11.18 30.67 38.67
N GLN A 119 9.93 31.10 38.46
CA GLN A 119 9.55 32.51 38.52
C GLN A 119 9.83 33.13 39.91
N ALA A 120 9.58 32.37 40.98
CA ALA A 120 9.87 32.82 42.34
C ALA A 120 11.38 33.04 42.55
N MET A 121 12.21 32.10 42.10
CA MET A 121 13.67 32.21 42.17
C MET A 121 14.20 33.37 41.32
N GLU A 122 13.66 33.60 40.12
CA GLU A 122 14.04 34.75 39.30
C GLU A 122 13.67 36.08 39.97
N ALA A 123 12.49 36.16 40.58
CA ALA A 123 12.07 37.34 41.32
C ALA A 123 12.98 37.59 42.54
N GLU A 124 13.38 36.55 43.26
CA GLU A 124 14.32 36.64 44.37
C GLU A 124 15.72 37.08 43.92
N LYS A 125 16.26 36.46 42.87
CA LYS A 125 17.52 36.87 42.24
C LYS A 125 17.50 38.35 41.85
N LYS A 126 16.39 38.83 41.27
CA LYS A 126 16.24 40.24 40.88
C LYS A 126 16.27 41.18 42.09
N LYS A 127 15.71 40.78 43.23
CA LYS A 127 15.77 41.56 44.49
C LYS A 127 17.19 41.61 45.08
N LEU A 128 17.96 40.54 44.94
CA LEU A 128 19.35 40.49 45.43
C LEU A 128 20.33 41.25 44.53
N ALA A 129 19.97 41.50 43.27
CA ALA A 129 20.81 42.17 42.29
C ALA A 129 20.56 43.69 42.17
N GLY A 130 19.57 44.23 42.89
CA GLY A 130 19.24 45.66 42.94
C GLY A 130 19.49 46.24 44.33
#